data_AF-A0A832CYQ4-F1
#
_entry.id   AF-A0A832CYQ4-F1
#
_cell.length_a   1.000
_cell.length_b   1.000
_cell.length_c   1.000
_cell.angle_alpha   90.00
_cell.angle_beta   90.00
_cell.angle_gamma   90.00
#
_symmetry.space_group_name_H-M   'P 1'
#
loop_
_entity.id
_entity.type
_entity.pdbx_description
1 polymer ?
#
loop_
_entity_poly.entity_id
_entity_poly.type
_entity_poly.pdbx_seq_one_letter_code
_entity_poly.pdbx_strand_id
1 'polypeptide(L)' 'MSIKDFPFRYTRFEKARIIGARALQIAMGAPVLIETNKTDPIEIAIEEFEKGVIPITVKRRANRFVWLEKHDAF' A
#
# COMPACT_ATOMS: atom_id res chain seq x y z
N MET A 1 -13.00 15.14 -21.37
CA MET A 1 -12.82 13.74 -20.93
C MET A 1 -12.45 13.79 -19.44
N SER A 2 -13.30 13.24 -18.57
CA SER A 2 -13.30 13.49 -17.12
C SER A 2 -12.02 13.01 -16.43
N ILE A 3 -11.29 13.93 -15.79
CA ILE A 3 -10.08 13.71 -14.97
C ILE A 3 -10.49 13.14 -13.61
N LYS A 4 -11.19 11.99 -13.55
CA LYS A 4 -11.67 11.44 -12.27
C LYS A 4 -11.13 10.07 -11.85
N ASP A 5 -10.40 9.34 -12.70
CA ASP A 5 -10.13 7.91 -12.41
C ASP A 5 -8.66 7.48 -12.30
N PHE A 6 -7.74 8.38 -11.87
CA PHE A 6 -6.36 7.98 -11.52
C PHE A 6 -5.83 8.71 -10.26
N PRO A 7 -5.36 8.00 -9.19
CA PRO A 7 -5.54 6.57 -8.89
C PRO A 7 -5.76 6.28 -7.38
N PHE A 8 -6.96 6.49 -6.87
CA PHE A 8 -7.29 6.43 -5.42
C PHE A 8 -7.61 5.03 -4.85
N ARG A 9 -7.14 3.95 -5.46
CA ARG A 9 -7.27 2.58 -4.90
C ARG A 9 -5.98 1.77 -5.03
N TYR A 10 -5.72 0.91 -4.06
CA TYR A 10 -4.64 -0.08 -4.12
C TYR A 10 -4.95 -1.13 -5.20
N THR A 11 -3.95 -1.52 -5.98
CA THR A 11 -4.05 -2.68 -6.87
C THR A 11 -4.16 -3.97 -6.04
N ARG A 12 -4.63 -5.07 -6.65
CA ARG A 12 -4.66 -6.38 -5.96
C ARG A 12 -3.27 -6.82 -5.48
N PHE A 13 -2.23 -6.52 -6.25
CA PHE A 13 -0.84 -6.81 -5.89
C PHE A 13 -0.34 -5.96 -4.73
N GLU A 14 -0.64 -4.66 -4.76
CA GLU A 14 -0.30 -3.74 -3.66
C GLU A 14 -1.01 -4.17 -2.38
N LYS A 15 -2.32 -4.45 -2.44
CA LYS A 15 -3.10 -4.94 -1.29
C LYS A 15 -2.50 -6.22 -0.71
N ALA A 16 -2.23 -7.22 -1.55
CA ALA A 16 -1.61 -8.47 -1.11
C ALA A 16 -0.24 -8.24 -0.46
N ARG A 17 0.58 -7.35 -1.03
CA ARG A 17 1.93 -7.06 -0.50
C ARG A 17 1.88 -6.33 0.84
N ILE A 18 0.97 -5.37 1.00
CA ILE A 18 0.75 -4.64 2.26
C ILE A 18 0.34 -5.62 3.36
N ILE A 19 -0.68 -6.45 3.12
CA ILE A 19 -1.19 -7.41 4.10
C ILE A 19 -0.10 -8.42 4.47
N GLY A 20 0.58 -9.01 3.49
CA GLY A 20 1.64 -9.99 3.75
C GLY A 20 2.82 -9.41 4.53
N ALA A 21 3.25 -8.19 4.21
CA ALA A 21 4.32 -7.52 4.96
C ALA A 21 3.89 -7.22 6.41
N ARG A 22 2.64 -6.79 6.61
CA ARG A 22 2.12 -6.50 7.95
C ARG A 22 1.94 -7.76 8.79
N ALA A 23 1.43 -8.84 8.20
CA ALA A 23 1.29 -10.13 8.87
C ALA A 23 2.66 -10.63 9.38
N LEU A 24 3.73 -10.48 8.59
CA LEU A 24 5.09 -10.81 9.02
C LEU A 24 5.53 -9.97 10.22
N GLN A 25 5.27 -8.66 10.23
CA GLN A 25 5.61 -7.79 11.36
C GLN A 25 4.90 -8.27 12.64
N ILE A 26 3.60 -8.57 12.56
CA ILE A 26 2.80 -9.06 13.70
C ILE A 26 3.37 -10.41 14.19
N ALA A 27 3.69 -11.33 13.28
CA ALA A 27 4.30 -12.61 13.62
C ALA A 27 5.66 -12.47 14.34
N MET A 28 6.39 -11.38 14.07
CA MET A 28 7.65 -11.04 14.74
C MET A 28 7.45 -10.27 16.06
N GLY A 29 6.22 -10.14 16.55
CA GLY A 29 5.91 -9.47 17.82
C GLY A 29 5.74 -7.95 17.70
N ALA A 30 5.55 -7.41 16.50
CA ALA A 30 5.22 -5.99 16.36
C ALA A 30 3.83 -5.69 16.99
N PRO A 31 3.64 -4.50 17.57
CA PRO A 31 2.37 -4.14 18.19
C PRO A 31 1.24 -4.05 17.17
N VAL A 32 0.08 -4.59 17.54
CA VAL A 32 -1.18 -4.52 16.79
C VAL A 32 -1.89 -3.21 17.14
N LEU A 33 -2.45 -2.52 16.15
CA LEU A 33 -3.07 -1.18 16.29
C LEU A 33 -4.59 -1.23 16.49
N ILE A 34 -5.15 -2.42 16.60
CA ILE A 34 -6.58 -2.67 16.79
C ILE A 34 -6.80 -3.65 17.93
N GLU A 35 -7.95 -3.52 18.59
CA GLU A 35 -8.46 -4.58 19.46
C GLU A 35 -9.13 -5.64 18.57
N THR A 36 -8.68 -6.89 18.69
CA THR A 36 -9.23 -8.04 17.95
C THR A 36 -9.07 -9.31 18.77
N ASN A 37 -10.01 -10.24 18.59
CA ASN A 37 -9.99 -11.57 19.23
C ASN A 37 -9.23 -12.62 18.40
N LYS A 38 -8.67 -12.20 17.26
CA LYS A 38 -7.96 -13.08 16.33
C LYS A 38 -6.53 -13.32 16.79
N THR A 39 -6.05 -14.53 16.57
CA THR A 39 -4.66 -14.92 16.86
C THR A 39 -3.80 -14.98 15.60
N ASP A 40 -4.41 -15.22 14.44
CA ASP A 40 -3.68 -15.37 13.19
C ASP A 40 -3.15 -14.02 12.68
N PRO A 41 -1.83 -13.88 12.44
CA PRO A 41 -1.24 -12.62 11.98
C PRO A 41 -1.80 -12.10 10.66
N ILE A 42 -2.23 -12.99 9.75
CA ILE A 42 -2.79 -12.60 8.46
C ILE A 42 -4.17 -12.01 8.66
N GLU A 43 -5.02 -12.65 9.46
CA GLU A 43 -6.36 -12.13 9.73
C GLU A 43 -6.35 -10.80 10.48
N ILE A 44 -5.39 -10.60 11.40
CA ILE A 44 -5.17 -9.31 12.09
C ILE A 44 -4.73 -8.24 11.08
N ALA A 45 -3.78 -8.55 10.20
CA ALA A 45 -3.31 -7.62 9.18
C ALA A 45 -4.41 -7.23 8.17
N ILE A 46 -5.28 -8.17 7.81
CA ILE A 46 -6.47 -7.90 6.97
C ILE A 46 -7.40 -6.90 7.68
N GLU A 47 -7.65 -7.11 8.97
CA GLU A 47 -8.55 -6.26 9.74
C GLU A 47 -7.99 -4.85 9.94
N GLU A 48 -6.68 -4.72 10.21
CA GLU A 48 -6.01 -3.41 10.24
C GLU A 48 -6.08 -2.68 8.89
N PHE A 49 -5.96 -3.43 7.78
CA PHE A 49 -6.09 -2.88 6.43
C PHE A 49 -7.52 -2.40 6.16
N GLU A 50 -8.54 -3.18 6.53
CA GLU A 50 -9.95 -2.84 6.33
C GLU A 50 -10.39 -1.64 7.19
N LYS A 51 -9.83 -1.51 8.40
CA LYS A 51 -10.02 -0.34 9.27
C LYS A 51 -9.20 0.88 8.83
N GLY A 52 -8.31 0.74 7.84
CA GLY A 52 -7.50 1.84 7.32
C GLY A 52 -6.39 2.33 8.26
N VAL A 53 -6.02 1.53 9.27
CA VAL A 53 -5.01 1.88 10.29
C VAL A 53 -3.66 1.18 10.07
N ILE A 54 -3.53 0.41 8.99
CA ILE A 54 -2.32 -0.34 8.67
C ILE A 54 -1.11 0.59 8.48
N PRO A 55 0.01 0.40 9.22
CA PRO A 55 1.15 1.33 9.21
C PRO A 55 2.10 1.06 8.03
N ILE A 56 1.56 0.82 6.83
CA ILE A 56 2.31 0.54 5.61
C ILE A 56 1.71 1.35 4.46
N THR A 57 2.58 2.02 3.71
CA THR A 57 2.19 2.82 2.52
C THR A 57 2.94 2.33 1.28
N VAL A 58 2.32 2.48 0.11
CA VAL A 58 2.93 2.13 -1.18
C VAL A 58 3.58 3.35 -1.80
N LYS A 59 4.89 3.25 -2.06
CA LYS A 59 5.60 4.22 -2.89
C LYS A 59 5.53 3.79 -4.36
N ARG A 60 4.66 4.43 -5.14
CA ARG A 60 4.57 4.21 -6.59
C ARG A 60 5.70 4.97 -7.29
N ARG A 61 6.46 4.31 -8.17
CA ARG A 61 7.36 5.01 -9.09
C ARG A 61 6.48 5.68 -10.14
N ALA A 62 6.40 7.01 -10.12
CA ALA A 62 5.89 7.75 -11.27
C ALA A 62 6.89 7.54 -12.41
N ASN A 63 6.47 6.91 -13.50
CA ASN A 63 7.21 6.97 -14.76
C ASN A 63 7.15 8.41 -15.28
N ARG A 64 7.92 9.29 -14.63
CA ARG A 64 8.40 10.51 -15.26
C ARG A 64 9.63 10.10 -16.05
N PHE A 65 9.41 9.63 -17.27
CA PHE A 65 10.43 9.67 -18.32
C PHE A 65 10.73 11.14 -18.60
N VAL A 66 11.53 11.75 -17.74
CA VAL A 66 12.06 13.11 -17.87
C VAL A 66 13.36 12.97 -18.65
N TRP A 67 13.30 12.87 -19.97
CA TRP A 67 14.45 13.07 -20.87
C TRP A 67 14.04 13.24 -22.35
N LEU A 68 12.97 14.01 -22.63
CA LEU A 68 12.65 14.44 -24.01
C LEU A 68 12.13 15.89 -24.12
N GLU A 69 12.32 16.76 -23.12
CA GLU A 69 11.95 18.18 -23.23
C GLU A 69 13.14 19.16 -23.22
N LYS A 70 14.36 18.69 -23.51
CA LYS A 70 15.56 19.56 -23.52
C LYS A 70 16.40 19.55 -24.79
N HIS A 71 15.84 19.13 -25.94
CA HIS A 71 16.53 19.27 -27.23
C HIS A 71 15.63 19.81 -28.36
N ASP A 72 14.57 20.55 -28.02
CA ASP A 72 13.93 21.52 -28.94
C ASP A 72 14.48 22.93 -28.69
N ALA A 73 15.79 23.04 -28.53
CA ALA A 73 16.51 24.29 -28.69
C ALA A 73 17.36 24.13 -29.95
N PHE A 74 16.96 24.87 -30.98
CA PHE A 74 17.80 25.30 -32.09
C PHE A 74 19.25 25.53 -31.69
#